data_AF-A0A2V8ZAB1-F1
#
_entry.id   AF-A0A2V8ZAB1-F1
#
_cell.length_a   1.000
_cell.length_b   1.000
_cell.length_c   1.000
_cell.angle_alpha   90.00
_cell.angle_beta   90.00
_cell.angle_gamma   90.00
#
_symmetry.space_group_name_H-M   'P 1'
#
loop_
_entity.id
_entity.type
_entity.pdbx_description
1 polymer ?
#
loop_
_entity_poly.entity_id
_entity_poly.type
_entity_poly.pdbx_seq_one_letter_code
_entity_poly.pdbx_strand_id
1 'polypeptide(L)' 'MNKKVIQVTEGDMEKLMAPLGSRLKLRTRDQEHLEMLAQELDRAEIVRSSDIPADTVTMHSQ' A
#
# COMPACT_ATOMS: atom_id res chain seq x y z
N MET A 1 10.09 16.64 9.44
CA MET A 1 9.46 16.30 8.14
C MET A 1 8.17 15.57 8.46
N ASN A 2 7.00 16.10 8.10
CA ASN A 2 5.74 15.36 8.25
C ASN A 2 5.79 14.15 7.33
N LYS A 3 6.06 12.96 7.87
CA LYS A 3 5.88 11.70 7.14
C LYS A 3 4.38 11.56 6.91
N LYS A 4 3.91 11.94 5.72
CA LYS A 4 2.54 11.67 5.29
C LYS A 4 2.37 10.15 5.28
N VAL A 5 1.31 9.70 5.92
CA VAL A 5 0.95 8.29 6.01
C VAL A 5 0.10 7.96 4.79
N ILE A 6 0.31 6.80 4.18
CA ILE A 6 -0.53 6.37 3.05
C ILE A 6 -1.93 6.08 3.58
N GLN A 7 -2.95 6.57 2.88
CA GLN A 7 -4.33 6.17 3.10
C GLN A 7 -4.67 5.07 2.09
N VAL A 8 -5.29 3.99 2.57
CA VAL A 8 -5.63 2.84 1.75
C VAL A 8 -7.02 2.32 2.13
N THR A 9 -7.78 1.81 1.17
CA THR A 9 -9.05 1.13 1.49
C THR A 9 -8.78 -0.25 2.05
N GLU A 10 -9.70 -0.80 2.83
CA GLU A 10 -9.61 -2.17 3.35
C GLU A 10 -9.43 -3.21 2.21
N GLY A 11 -10.23 -3.10 1.15
CA GLY A 11 -10.13 -4.00 0.00
C GLY A 11 -8.83 -3.86 -0.79
N ASP A 12 -8.22 -2.67 -0.80
CA ASP A 12 -6.92 -2.46 -1.44
C ASP A 12 -5.78 -2.99 -0.57
N MET A 13 -5.88 -2.84 0.75
CA MET A 13 -4.92 -3.38 1.71
C MET A 13 -4.80 -4.90 1.59
N GLU A 14 -5.92 -5.62 1.55
CA GLU A 14 -5.93 -7.07 1.38
C GLU A 14 -5.26 -7.51 0.06
N LYS A 15 -5.59 -6.83 -1.05
CA LYS A 15 -5.02 -7.10 -2.37
C LYS A 15 -3.53 -6.80 -2.45
N LEU A 16 -3.05 -5.78 -1.74
CA LEU A 16 -1.63 -5.41 -1.71
C LEU A 16 -0.82 -6.35 -0.81
N MET A 17 -1.37 -6.77 0.35
CA MET A 17 -0.67 -7.67 1.27
C MET A 17 -0.55 -9.11 0.74
N ALA A 18 -1.56 -9.61 0.02
CA ALA A 18 -1.57 -10.98 -0.50
C ALA A 18 -0.33 -11.33 -1.37
N PRO A 19 0.06 -10.54 -2.40
CA PRO A 19 1.25 -10.81 -3.18
C PRO A 19 2.54 -10.47 -2.43
N LEU A 20 2.55 -9.51 -1.50
CA LEU A 20 3.75 -9.14 -0.75
C LEU A 20 4.28 -10.31 0.07
N GLY A 21 3.41 -11.05 0.77
CA GLY A 21 3.83 -12.19 1.60
C GLY A 21 4.49 -13.34 0.81
N SER A 22 4.16 -13.50 -0.46
CA SER A 22 4.77 -14.51 -1.34
C SER A 22 6.01 -13.97 -2.06
N ARG A 23 5.99 -12.71 -2.51
CA ARG A 23 7.07 -12.09 -3.27
C ARG A 23 8.27 -11.67 -2.42
N LEU A 24 8.06 -11.28 -1.16
CA LEU A 24 9.16 -10.98 -0.23
C LEU A 24 10.03 -12.21 0.09
N LYS A 25 9.50 -13.43 -0.10
CA LYS A 25 10.26 -14.69 0.07
C LYS A 25 11.11 -15.05 -1.13
N LEU A 26 10.87 -14.41 -2.28
CA LEU A 26 11.60 -14.63 -3.52
C LEU A 26 12.58 -13.49 -3.72
N ARG A 27 13.85 -13.79 -3.97
CA ARG A 27 14.81 -12.78 -4.42
C ARG A 27 14.43 -12.32 -5.82
N THR A 28 13.85 -11.14 -5.91
CA THR A 28 13.44 -10.51 -7.17
C THR A 28 14.17 -9.20 -7.37
N ARG A 29 14.24 -8.73 -8.62
CA ARG A 29 14.85 -7.42 -8.95
C ARG A 29 14.18 -6.27 -8.19
N ASP A 30 12.89 -6.41 -7.88
CA ASP A 30 12.07 -5.34 -7.29
C ASP A 30 11.99 -5.48 -5.75
N GLN A 31 12.83 -6.32 -5.14
CA GLN A 31 12.77 -6.64 -3.71
C GLN A 31 12.83 -5.41 -2.80
N GLU A 32 13.71 -4.45 -3.08
CA GLU A 32 13.82 -3.20 -2.32
C GLU A 32 12.51 -2.40 -2.35
N HIS A 33 11.87 -2.30 -3.52
CA HIS A 33 10.59 -1.61 -3.66
C HIS A 33 9.47 -2.32 -2.90
N LEU A 34 9.48 -3.65 -2.87
CA LEU A 34 8.50 -4.44 -2.13
C LEU A 34 8.69 -4.31 -0.61
N GLU A 35 9.92 -4.26 -0.13
CA GLU A 35 10.24 -4.02 1.28
C GLU A 35 9.82 -2.62 1.71
N MET A 36 10.10 -1.61 0.89
CA MET A 36 9.62 -0.24 1.12
C MET A 36 8.08 -0.18 1.17
N LEU A 37 7.40 -0.78 0.20
CA LEU A 37 5.94 -0.81 0.16
C LEU A 37 5.36 -1.50 1.41
N ALA A 38 5.95 -2.62 1.85
CA ALA A 38 5.51 -3.30 3.06
C ALA A 38 5.65 -2.41 4.30
N GLN A 39 6.74 -1.66 4.44
CA GLN A 39 6.94 -0.71 5.54
C GLN A 39 5.99 0.50 5.48
N GLU A 40 5.57 0.93 4.28
CA GLU A 40 4.56 1.98 4.14
C GLU A 40 3.16 1.47 4.50
N LEU A 41 2.81 0.25 4.10
CA LEU A 41 1.51 -0.37 4.38
C LEU A 41 1.35 -0.73 5.86
N ASP A 42 2.42 -1.15 6.54
CA ASP A 42 2.40 -1.44 7.98
C ASP A 42 1.97 -0.24 8.83
N ARG A 43 2.26 0.97 8.35
CA ARG A 43 1.87 2.22 9.01
C ARG A 43 0.67 2.91 8.36
N ALA A 44 0.10 2.35 7.30
CA ALA A 44 -0.96 3.00 6.52
C ALA A 44 -2.24 3.17 7.34
N GLU A 45 -2.97 4.25 7.07
CA GLU A 45 -4.29 4.47 7.63
C GLU A 45 -5.34 3.81 6.74
N ILE A 46 -6.05 2.82 7.29
CA ILE A 46 -7.17 2.20 6.59
C ILE A 46 -8.37 3.14 6.69
N VAL A 47 -8.85 3.58 5.54
CA VAL A 47 -9.99 4.49 5.42
C VAL A 47 -11.10 3.84 4.60
N ARG A 48 -12.35 4.28 4.80
CA ARG A 48 -13.45 3.88 3.90
C ARG A 48 -13.25 4.55 2.54
N SER A 49 -13.70 3.90 1.47
CA SER A 49 -13.63 4.47 0.12
C SER A 49 -14.32 5.83 0.01
N SER A 50 -15.36 6.09 0.81
CA SER A 50 -16.05 7.39 0.89
C SER A 50 -15.20 8.51 1.52
N ASP A 51 -14.18 8.14 2.28
CA ASP A 51 -13.39 9.04 3.12
C ASP A 51 -12.05 9.40 2.43
N ILE A 52 -11.79 8.86 1.24
CA ILE A 52 -10.61 9.17 0.42
C ILE A 52 -10.80 10.52 -0.28
N PRO A 53 -9.87 11.48 -0.11
CA PRO A 53 -9.88 12.73 -0.87
C PRO A 53 -9.81 12.49 -2.37
N ALA A 54 -10.58 13.26 -3.16
CA ALA A 54 -10.64 13.11 -4.62
C ALA A 54 -9.29 13.37 -5.33
N ASP A 55 -8.33 14.01 -4.66
CA ASP A 55 -6.97 14.27 -5.15
C ASP A 55 -5.95 13.19 -4.72
N THR A 56 -6.40 12.06 -4.16
CA THR A 56 -5.55 10.95 -3.72
C THR A 56 -5.44 9.87 -4.80
N VAL A 57 -4.21 9.47 -5.11
CA VAL A 57 -3.95 8.32 -5.98
C VAL A 57 -4.32 7.03 -5.25
N THR A 58 -5.35 6.33 -5.73
CA THR A 58 -5.76 5.00 -5.25
C THR A 58 -5.35 3.91 -6.25
N MET A 59 -5.45 2.65 -5.83
CA MET A 59 -5.27 1.53 -6.75
C MET A 59 -6.40 1.55 -7.79
N HIS A 60 -6.04 1.62 -9.08
CA HIS A 60 -6.95 1.79 -10.22
C HIS A 60 -7.58 3.19 -10.40
N SER A 61 -6.95 4.26 -9.89
CA SER A 61 -7.24 5.62 -10.36
C SER A 61 -7.04 5.73 -11.87
N GLN A 62 -8.07 6.21 -12.60
CA GLN A 62 -7.98 6.63 -14.00
C GLN A 62 -7.83 8.14 -14.08
#